data_AF-A0A482XKW6-F1
#
_entry.id   AF-A0A482XKW6-F1
#
_cell.length_a   1.000
_cell.length_b   1.000
_cell.length_c   1.000
_cell.angle_alpha   90.00
_cell.angle_beta   90.00
_cell.angle_gamma   90.00
#
_symmetry.space_group_name_H-M   'P 1'
#
loop_
_entity.id
_entity.type
_entity.pdbx_description
1 polymer ?
#
loop_
_entity_poly.entity_id
_entity_poly.type
_entity_poly.pdbx_seq_one_letter_code
_entity_poly.pdbx_strand_id
1 'polypeptide(L)'
;IDNPFFKGLVSGEISDFVKDNGAYRKFQLYMHTYIQDHSFLSEDSNMKQLIDAFITSYWPPTRYTDSLPAKYPAGGYRDRYVDDLINFLDCKNLIADLEFVDEEFIDILSKDSKLQARLDKAIFNRLWLVMTNNVNMHEERRFYLRLFRVLDEGSYNNNIDDFIEWQKIVEQSIDNISAQFNDLRKKYGYLDSL
;
A
#
# COMPACT_ATOMS: atom_id res chain seq x y z
N ILE A 1 13.41 -23.64 9.53
CA ILE A 1 12.03 -23.40 9.99
C ILE A 1 11.14 -23.67 8.80
N ASP A 2 10.46 -24.82 8.76
CA ASP A 2 9.49 -25.13 7.71
C ASP A 2 8.24 -24.31 7.98
N ASN A 3 8.14 -23.16 7.31
CA ASN A 3 6.95 -22.35 7.39
C ASN A 3 5.86 -23.01 6.51
N PRO A 4 4.74 -23.48 7.11
CA PRO A 4 3.71 -24.23 6.41
C PRO A 4 3.03 -23.43 5.30
N PHE A 5 3.17 -22.09 5.30
CA PHE A 5 2.60 -21.21 4.28
C PHE A 5 3.31 -21.26 2.92
N PHE A 6 4.51 -21.86 2.85
CA PHE A 6 5.33 -21.91 1.62
C PHE A 6 5.47 -23.33 1.01
N LYS A 7 4.69 -24.31 1.47
CA LYS A 7 4.77 -25.73 1.08
C LYS A 7 4.52 -26.07 -0.41
N GLY A 8 4.27 -25.08 -1.27
CA GLY A 8 4.10 -25.26 -2.72
C GLY A 8 5.07 -24.45 -3.58
N LEU A 9 6.00 -23.71 -2.96
CA LEU A 9 7.03 -23.00 -3.71
C LEU A 9 8.11 -23.99 -4.14
N VAL A 10 8.36 -24.09 -5.44
CA VAL A 10 9.51 -24.82 -5.97
C VAL A 10 10.76 -24.07 -5.53
N SER A 11 11.77 -24.78 -5.00
CA SER A 11 13.04 -24.15 -4.66
C SER A 11 13.69 -23.59 -5.92
N GLY A 12 13.81 -22.27 -6.00
CA GLY A 12 14.59 -21.57 -7.02
C GLY A 12 15.61 -20.67 -6.36
N GLU A 13 16.67 -20.31 -7.08
CA GLU A 13 17.62 -19.32 -6.57
C GLU A 13 17.00 -17.93 -6.63
N ILE A 14 17.19 -17.13 -5.57
CA ILE A 14 16.84 -15.70 -5.56
C ILE A 14 17.50 -14.98 -6.75
N SER A 15 18.69 -15.45 -7.15
CA SER A 15 19.43 -14.91 -8.28
C SER A 15 18.63 -14.98 -9.59
N ASP A 16 17.82 -16.01 -9.78
CA ASP A 16 17.03 -16.21 -11.00
C ASP A 16 15.76 -15.36 -10.98
N PHE A 17 15.15 -15.17 -9.80
CA PHE A 17 14.05 -14.23 -9.63
C PHE A 17 14.48 -12.79 -9.94
N VAL A 18 15.66 -12.36 -9.46
CA VAL A 18 16.18 -11.01 -9.71
C VAL A 18 16.51 -10.79 -11.20
N LYS A 19 16.91 -11.84 -11.93
CA LYS A 19 17.17 -11.77 -13.38
C LYS A 19 15.89 -11.70 -14.22
N ASP A 20 14.75 -12.18 -13.69
CA ASP A 20 13.46 -11.98 -14.34
C ASP A 20 12.99 -10.53 -14.15
N ASN A 21 13.33 -9.68 -15.12
CA ASN A 21 12.97 -8.27 -15.11
C ASN A 21 11.46 -8.02 -14.96
N GLY A 22 10.60 -8.92 -15.47
CA GLY A 22 9.14 -8.75 -15.38
C GLY A 22 8.63 -9.02 -13.98
N ALA A 23 8.97 -10.20 -13.44
CA ALA A 23 8.58 -10.62 -12.10
C ALA A 23 9.18 -9.70 -11.02
N TYR A 24 10.47 -9.38 -11.14
CA TYR A 24 11.16 -8.53 -10.17
C TYR A 24 10.60 -7.10 -10.14
N ARG A 25 10.36 -6.48 -11.30
CA ARG A 25 9.75 -5.13 -11.34
C ARG A 25 8.35 -5.10 -10.77
N LYS A 26 7.54 -6.14 -11.05
CA LYS A 26 6.19 -6.25 -10.46
C LYS A 26 6.28 -6.35 -8.94
N PHE A 27 7.17 -7.21 -8.43
CA PHE A 27 7.42 -7.32 -6.98
C PHE A 27 7.85 -6.00 -6.37
N GLN A 28 8.82 -5.29 -6.97
CA GLN A 28 9.26 -3.98 -6.47
C GLN A 28 8.11 -2.98 -6.43
N LEU A 29 7.30 -2.90 -7.49
CA LEU A 29 6.15 -2.02 -7.55
C LEU A 29 5.13 -2.36 -6.45
N TYR A 30 4.80 -3.64 -6.30
CA TYR A 30 3.83 -4.09 -5.32
C TYR A 30 4.30 -3.81 -3.89
N MET A 31 5.56 -4.13 -3.59
CA MET A 31 6.16 -3.88 -2.29
C MET A 31 6.23 -2.40 -1.98
N HIS A 32 6.71 -1.58 -2.91
CA HIS A 32 6.80 -0.14 -2.75
C HIS A 32 5.41 0.48 -2.48
N THR A 33 4.41 0.15 -3.30
CA THR A 33 3.04 0.64 -3.09
C THR A 33 2.48 0.20 -1.73
N TYR A 34 2.80 -1.01 -1.27
CA TYR A 34 2.28 -1.52 0.00
C TYR A 34 2.86 -0.80 1.23
N ILE A 35 4.17 -0.53 1.21
CA ILE A 35 4.89 0.06 2.35
C ILE A 35 4.84 1.59 2.37
N GLN A 36 4.29 2.23 1.33
CA GLN A 36 4.21 3.70 1.24
C GLN A 36 3.48 4.37 2.40
N ASP A 37 2.58 3.66 3.08
CA ASP A 37 1.82 4.16 4.22
C ASP A 37 2.23 3.47 5.52
N HIS A 38 3.40 2.82 5.53
CA HIS A 38 3.93 2.12 6.70
C HIS A 38 4.02 3.04 7.91
N SER A 39 4.51 4.27 7.76
CA SER A 39 4.60 5.22 8.89
C SER A 39 3.25 5.61 9.51
N PHE A 40 2.16 5.48 8.77
CA PHE A 40 0.81 5.69 9.26
C PHE A 40 0.25 4.42 9.92
N LEU A 41 0.55 3.24 9.35
CA LEU A 41 -0.08 1.99 9.74
C LEU A 41 0.75 1.17 10.74
N SER A 42 2.07 1.30 10.79
CA SER A 42 2.99 0.35 11.45
C SER A 42 2.62 0.04 12.89
N GLU A 43 2.24 1.08 13.65
CA GLU A 43 1.88 1.00 15.06
C GLU A 43 0.36 0.98 15.33
N ASP A 44 -0.46 1.19 14.30
CA ASP A 44 -1.91 1.32 14.44
C ASP A 44 -2.63 0.09 13.88
N SER A 45 -2.77 -0.94 14.72
CA SER A 45 -3.50 -2.16 14.36
C SER A 45 -4.97 -1.89 14.02
N ASN A 46 -5.57 -0.87 14.64
CA ASN A 46 -6.97 -0.52 14.43
C ASN A 46 -7.17 0.06 13.03
N MET A 47 -6.28 0.93 12.58
CA MET A 47 -6.33 1.46 11.20
C MET A 47 -6.09 0.38 10.16
N LYS A 48 -5.17 -0.57 10.40
CA LYS A 48 -5.00 -1.73 9.51
C LYS A 48 -6.30 -2.54 9.41
N GLN A 49 -6.91 -2.86 10.56
CA GLN A 49 -8.18 -3.60 10.61
C GLN A 49 -9.32 -2.84 9.92
N LEU A 50 -9.40 -1.52 10.11
CA LEU A 50 -10.40 -0.67 9.45
C LEU A 50 -10.29 -0.78 7.93
N ILE A 51 -9.09 -0.57 7.41
CA ILE A 51 -8.82 -0.57 5.97
C ILE A 51 -9.07 -1.95 5.38
N ASP A 52 -8.61 -3.01 6.05
CA ASP A 52 -8.80 -4.38 5.57
C ASP A 52 -10.29 -4.76 5.60
N ALA A 53 -11.03 -4.42 6.67
CA ALA A 53 -12.47 -4.64 6.75
C ALA A 53 -13.23 -3.87 5.67
N PHE A 54 -12.89 -2.60 5.44
CA PHE A 54 -13.48 -1.79 4.37
C PHE A 54 -13.24 -2.42 3.00
N ILE A 55 -12.00 -2.79 2.69
CA ILE A 55 -11.62 -3.38 1.39
C ILE A 55 -12.21 -4.77 1.17
N THR A 56 -12.35 -5.57 2.23
CA THR A 56 -12.80 -6.98 2.12
C THR A 56 -14.29 -7.17 2.27
N SER A 57 -14.95 -6.35 3.09
CA SER A 57 -16.35 -6.52 3.46
C SER A 57 -17.28 -5.54 2.75
N TYR A 58 -16.81 -4.33 2.45
CA TYR A 58 -17.64 -3.29 1.84
C TYR A 58 -17.37 -3.12 0.35
N TRP A 59 -16.11 -3.17 -0.06
CA TRP A 59 -15.74 -2.89 -1.45
C TRP A 59 -16.03 -4.00 -2.49
N PRO A 60 -15.96 -5.31 -2.20
CA PRO A 60 -16.27 -6.32 -3.19
C PRO A 60 -17.76 -6.69 -3.12
N PRO A 61 -18.46 -6.85 -4.25
CA PRO A 61 -19.73 -7.57 -4.26
C PRO A 61 -19.40 -9.03 -3.94
N THR A 62 -19.50 -9.39 -2.66
CA THR A 62 -19.47 -10.75 -2.11
C THR A 62 -18.14 -11.50 -2.27
N ARG A 63 -17.25 -11.32 -1.27
CA ARG A 63 -16.11 -12.18 -0.90
C ARG A 63 -15.01 -12.30 -1.97
N TYR A 64 -13.76 -12.21 -1.53
CA TYR A 64 -12.59 -12.71 -2.26
C TYR A 64 -12.74 -14.22 -2.50
N THR A 65 -13.59 -14.60 -3.43
CA THR A 65 -13.72 -15.98 -3.87
C THR A 65 -12.71 -16.18 -4.99
N ASP A 66 -12.00 -17.31 -4.93
CA ASP A 66 -11.05 -17.75 -5.96
C ASP A 66 -11.64 -17.70 -7.39
N SER A 67 -12.97 -17.62 -7.50
CA SER A 67 -13.79 -17.71 -8.71
C SER A 67 -14.08 -16.40 -9.47
N LEU A 68 -13.96 -15.20 -8.89
CA LEU A 68 -14.33 -13.97 -9.61
C LEU A 68 -13.33 -12.82 -9.37
N PRO A 69 -12.79 -12.18 -10.44
CA PRO A 69 -11.99 -10.98 -10.29
C PRO A 69 -12.85 -9.86 -9.70
N ALA A 70 -12.34 -9.11 -8.71
CA ALA A 70 -13.06 -7.96 -8.20
C ALA A 70 -13.32 -6.99 -9.36
N LYS A 71 -14.56 -6.52 -9.49
CA LYS A 71 -14.91 -5.53 -10.50
C LYS A 71 -14.41 -4.17 -10.04
N TYR A 72 -13.89 -3.37 -10.98
CA TYR A 72 -13.62 -1.97 -10.72
C TYR A 72 -14.91 -1.28 -10.26
N PRO A 73 -14.82 -0.32 -9.32
CA PRO A 73 -15.98 0.50 -8.97
C PRO A 73 -16.57 1.16 -10.21
N ALA A 74 -17.88 1.39 -10.18
CA ALA A 74 -18.51 2.30 -11.12
C ALA A 74 -17.89 3.70 -10.94
N GLY A 75 -17.07 4.12 -11.92
CA GLY A 75 -16.34 5.40 -11.90
C GLY A 75 -14.83 5.31 -11.66
N GLY A 76 -14.25 4.11 -11.51
CA GLY A 76 -12.78 3.95 -11.37
C GLY A 76 -12.23 4.38 -10.02
N TYR A 77 -10.90 4.53 -9.92
CA TYR A 77 -10.25 5.04 -8.71
C TYR A 77 -10.75 6.46 -8.42
N ARG A 78 -11.15 6.72 -7.17
CA ARG A 78 -11.61 8.03 -6.71
C ARG A 78 -10.61 8.64 -5.74
N ASP A 79 -10.69 9.94 -5.58
CA ASP A 79 -9.79 10.72 -4.72
C ASP A 79 -10.36 10.89 -3.29
N ARG A 80 -11.52 10.27 -2.99
CA ARG A 80 -12.27 10.40 -1.72
C ARG A 80 -12.88 9.06 -1.31
N TYR A 81 -12.05 8.15 -0.82
CA TYR A 81 -12.51 6.90 -0.22
C TYR A 81 -13.04 7.09 1.20
N VAL A 82 -12.69 8.17 1.88
CA VAL A 82 -13.21 8.50 3.22
C VAL A 82 -14.73 8.67 3.21
N ASP A 83 -15.32 9.27 2.18
CA ASP A 83 -16.77 9.39 2.07
C ASP A 83 -17.43 8.00 1.99
N ASP A 84 -16.83 7.08 1.23
CA ASP A 84 -17.27 5.69 1.14
C ASP A 84 -17.03 4.93 2.46
N LEU A 85 -15.93 5.24 3.17
CA LEU A 85 -15.61 4.69 4.48
C LEU A 85 -16.64 5.12 5.52
N ILE A 86 -17.07 6.38 5.54
CA ILE A 86 -18.13 6.86 6.44
C ILE A 86 -19.42 6.09 6.21
N ASN A 87 -19.81 5.88 4.95
CA ASN A 87 -20.97 5.05 4.61
C ASN A 87 -20.82 3.60 5.07
N PHE A 88 -19.60 3.06 5.03
CA PHE A 88 -19.29 1.74 5.58
C PHE A 88 -19.44 1.70 7.11
N LEU A 89 -19.01 2.73 7.81
CA LEU A 89 -19.13 2.82 9.27
C LEU A 89 -20.59 2.88 9.74
N ASP A 90 -21.51 3.37 8.91
CA ASP A 90 -22.95 3.31 9.17
C ASP A 90 -23.52 1.88 9.08
N CYS A 91 -22.81 0.95 8.44
CA CYS A 91 -23.23 -0.44 8.26
C CYS A 91 -22.86 -1.31 9.48
N LYS A 92 -23.61 -1.17 10.59
CA LYS A 92 -23.34 -1.85 11.87
C LYS A 92 -23.00 -3.35 11.80
N ASN A 93 -23.58 -4.08 10.85
CA ASN A 93 -23.29 -5.51 10.68
C ASN A 93 -21.89 -5.80 10.10
N LEU A 94 -21.34 -4.90 9.29
CA LEU A 94 -20.04 -5.07 8.64
C LEU A 94 -18.87 -4.59 9.49
N ILE A 95 -19.15 -3.78 10.51
CA ILE A 95 -18.15 -3.24 11.45
C ILE A 95 -18.19 -3.92 12.82
N ALA A 96 -18.93 -5.02 12.96
CA ALA A 96 -19.14 -5.68 14.25
C ALA A 96 -17.83 -6.11 14.94
N ASP A 97 -16.80 -6.41 14.16
CA ASP A 97 -15.47 -6.81 14.65
C ASP A 97 -14.51 -5.62 14.87
N LEU A 98 -14.94 -4.39 14.59
CA LEU A 98 -14.14 -3.16 14.74
C LEU A 98 -14.51 -2.43 16.06
N GLU A 99 -14.16 -3.03 17.20
CA GLU A 99 -14.56 -2.54 18.54
C GLU A 99 -14.12 -1.11 18.86
N PHE A 100 -13.06 -0.62 18.22
CA PHE A 100 -12.55 0.74 18.41
C PHE A 100 -13.35 1.82 17.65
N VAL A 101 -14.28 1.43 16.79
CA VAL A 101 -15.13 2.37 16.05
C VAL A 101 -16.29 2.78 16.94
N ASP A 102 -16.15 3.94 17.59
CA ASP A 102 -17.20 4.59 18.38
C ASP A 102 -17.56 5.98 17.83
N GLU A 103 -18.50 6.65 18.51
CA GLU A 103 -18.93 8.01 18.11
C GLU A 103 -17.79 9.03 18.17
N GLU A 104 -16.84 8.87 19.10
CA GLU A 104 -15.68 9.76 19.22
C GLU A 104 -14.73 9.58 18.03
N PHE A 105 -14.42 8.33 17.65
CA PHE A 105 -13.63 8.03 16.47
C PHE A 105 -14.26 8.59 15.20
N ILE A 106 -15.57 8.41 15.02
CA ILE A 106 -16.30 8.94 13.86
C ILE A 106 -16.25 10.48 13.83
N ASP A 107 -16.41 11.14 14.98
CA ASP A 107 -16.31 12.60 15.09
C ASP A 107 -14.91 13.10 14.72
N ILE A 108 -13.85 12.45 15.23
CA ILE A 108 -12.46 12.74 14.88
C ILE A 108 -12.23 12.57 13.38
N LEU A 109 -12.63 11.41 12.83
CA LEU A 109 -12.50 11.11 11.41
C LEU A 109 -13.18 12.16 10.54
N SER A 110 -14.36 12.65 10.94
CA SER A 110 -15.11 13.67 10.17
C SER A 110 -14.45 15.06 10.16
N LYS A 111 -13.61 15.38 11.16
CA LYS A 111 -13.02 16.71 11.35
C LYS A 111 -11.53 16.78 11.01
N ASP A 112 -10.79 15.69 11.16
CA ASP A 112 -9.35 15.66 10.94
C ASP A 112 -9.01 15.41 9.47
N SER A 113 -8.82 16.50 8.72
CA SER A 113 -8.44 16.44 7.30
C SER A 113 -7.11 15.74 7.03
N LYS A 114 -6.18 15.71 8.00
CA LYS A 114 -4.91 14.99 7.84
C LYS A 114 -5.12 13.49 7.99
N LEU A 115 -5.95 13.07 8.94
CA LEU A 115 -6.34 11.66 9.08
C LEU A 115 -7.08 11.18 7.82
N GLN A 116 -8.03 11.99 7.32
CA GLN A 116 -8.76 11.69 6.09
C GLN A 116 -7.81 11.49 4.91
N ALA A 117 -6.87 12.42 4.67
CA ALA A 117 -5.92 12.32 3.58
C ALA A 117 -5.00 11.08 3.69
N ARG A 118 -4.60 10.70 4.91
CA ARG A 118 -3.82 9.48 5.16
C ARG A 118 -4.63 8.21 4.87
N LEU A 119 -5.89 8.19 5.28
CA LEU A 119 -6.80 7.08 5.01
C LEU A 119 -7.10 6.94 3.53
N ASP A 120 -7.41 8.03 2.83
CA ASP A 120 -7.64 8.02 1.38
C ASP A 120 -6.45 7.42 0.63
N LYS A 121 -5.23 7.85 0.98
CA LYS A 121 -4.00 7.34 0.37
C LYS A 121 -3.79 5.86 0.69
N ALA A 122 -3.95 5.47 1.96
CA ALA A 122 -3.77 4.08 2.38
C ALA A 122 -4.79 3.15 1.72
N ILE A 123 -6.07 3.54 1.71
CA ILE A 123 -7.15 2.80 1.03
C ILE A 123 -6.85 2.69 -0.46
N PHE A 124 -6.48 3.80 -1.11
CA PHE A 124 -6.12 3.79 -2.53
C PHE A 124 -5.01 2.78 -2.82
N ASN A 125 -3.91 2.82 -2.07
CA ASN A 125 -2.75 1.95 -2.27
C ASN A 125 -3.10 0.47 -2.08
N ARG A 126 -3.81 0.15 -0.99
CA ARG A 126 -4.25 -1.23 -0.69
C ARG A 126 -5.25 -1.73 -1.75
N LEU A 127 -6.18 -0.88 -2.16
CA LEU A 127 -7.16 -1.23 -3.18
C LEU A 127 -6.50 -1.42 -4.55
N TRP A 128 -5.57 -0.54 -4.93
CA TRP A 128 -4.81 -0.65 -6.17
C TRP A 128 -4.08 -1.99 -6.25
N LEU A 129 -3.46 -2.41 -5.15
CA LEU A 129 -2.78 -3.71 -5.07
C LEU A 129 -3.74 -4.87 -5.22
N VAL A 130 -4.88 -4.83 -4.53
CA VAL A 130 -5.93 -5.85 -4.67
C VAL A 130 -6.40 -5.97 -6.11
N MET A 131 -6.73 -4.85 -6.74
CA MET A 131 -7.25 -4.81 -8.10
C MET A 131 -6.23 -5.26 -9.12
N THR A 132 -4.97 -4.80 -8.99
CA THR A 132 -3.89 -5.20 -9.87
C THR A 132 -3.51 -6.66 -9.65
N ASN A 133 -3.59 -7.16 -8.42
CA ASN A 133 -3.33 -8.55 -8.13
C ASN A 133 -4.42 -9.46 -8.72
N ASN A 134 -5.67 -9.00 -8.86
CA ASN A 134 -6.75 -9.81 -9.44
C ASN A 134 -6.51 -10.27 -10.88
N VAL A 135 -5.65 -9.60 -11.64
CA VAL A 135 -5.29 -10.02 -13.00
C VAL A 135 -4.15 -11.06 -13.05
N ASN A 136 -3.54 -11.37 -11.90
CA ASN A 136 -2.48 -12.36 -11.80
C ASN A 136 -3.01 -13.80 -11.77
N MET A 137 -2.13 -14.76 -12.07
CA MET A 137 -2.43 -16.18 -11.90
C MET A 137 -2.71 -16.50 -10.42
N HIS A 138 -3.48 -17.55 -10.17
CA HIS A 138 -3.98 -17.88 -8.83
C HIS A 138 -2.88 -18.05 -7.77
N GLU A 139 -1.77 -18.68 -8.12
CA GLU A 139 -0.63 -18.87 -7.21
C GLU A 139 0.05 -17.55 -6.85
N GLU A 140 0.26 -16.69 -7.86
CA GLU A 140 0.82 -15.35 -7.70
C GLU A 140 -0.11 -14.46 -6.84
N ARG A 141 -1.43 -14.57 -7.05
CA ARG A 141 -2.42 -13.89 -6.19
C ARG A 141 -2.25 -14.24 -4.73
N ARG A 142 -2.17 -15.54 -4.43
CA ARG A 142 -1.99 -16.06 -3.08
C ARG A 142 -0.65 -15.67 -2.47
N PHE A 143 0.41 -15.64 -3.28
CA PHE A 143 1.73 -15.19 -2.84
C PHE A 143 1.67 -13.75 -2.31
N TYR A 144 1.17 -12.80 -3.10
CA TYR A 144 1.13 -11.39 -2.69
C TYR A 144 0.19 -11.15 -1.50
N LEU A 145 -1.00 -11.75 -1.49
CA LEU A 145 -1.92 -11.64 -0.34
C LEU A 145 -1.28 -12.12 0.97
N ARG A 146 -0.51 -13.21 0.92
CA ARG A 146 0.21 -13.73 2.09
C ARG A 146 1.37 -12.84 2.49
N LEU A 147 2.15 -12.36 1.50
CA LEU A 147 3.27 -11.47 1.75
C LEU A 147 2.81 -10.20 2.48
N PHE A 148 1.76 -9.57 1.97
CA PHE A 148 1.13 -8.39 2.57
C PHE A 148 0.67 -8.65 4.01
N ARG A 149 -0.03 -9.76 4.25
CA ARG A 149 -0.44 -10.14 5.61
C ARG A 149 0.75 -10.27 6.57
N VAL A 150 1.84 -10.92 6.16
CA VAL A 150 3.05 -11.07 6.98
C VAL A 150 3.72 -9.72 7.29
N LEU A 151 3.64 -8.75 6.36
CA LEU A 151 4.10 -7.38 6.59
C LEU A 151 3.20 -6.67 7.62
N ASP A 152 1.88 -6.83 7.54
CA ASP A 152 0.96 -6.22 8.52
C ASP A 152 1.10 -6.81 9.92
N GLU A 153 1.44 -8.10 10.02
CA GLU A 153 1.80 -8.80 11.27
C GLU A 153 3.14 -8.32 11.86
N GLY A 154 3.90 -7.48 11.15
CA GLY A 154 5.08 -6.80 11.67
C GLY A 154 6.40 -7.58 11.53
N SER A 155 6.41 -8.70 10.78
CA SER A 155 7.59 -9.58 10.67
C SER A 155 8.82 -8.90 10.04
N TYR A 156 8.62 -7.79 9.33
CA TYR A 156 9.68 -7.08 8.59
C TYR A 156 9.75 -5.58 8.91
N ASN A 157 9.15 -5.12 10.03
CA ASN A 157 9.09 -3.68 10.35
C ASN A 157 10.46 -3.00 10.29
N ASN A 158 11.47 -3.56 10.96
CA ASN A 158 12.82 -3.00 10.94
C ASN A 158 13.38 -2.85 9.51
N ASN A 159 13.14 -3.85 8.65
CA ASN A 159 13.62 -3.79 7.26
C ASN A 159 12.87 -2.73 6.44
N ILE A 160 11.59 -2.50 6.74
CA ILE A 160 10.79 -1.46 6.08
C ILE A 160 11.26 -0.08 6.56
N ASP A 161 11.50 0.09 7.86
CA ASP A 161 12.01 1.33 8.44
C ASP A 161 13.39 1.70 7.86
N ASP A 162 14.31 0.74 7.79
CA ASP A 162 15.63 0.92 7.18
C ASP A 162 15.50 1.34 5.70
N PHE A 163 14.58 0.72 4.96
CA PHE A 163 14.33 1.07 3.55
C PHE A 163 13.77 2.49 3.41
N ILE A 164 12.78 2.86 4.23
CA ILE A 164 12.17 4.20 4.21
C ILE A 164 13.22 5.26 4.56
N GLU A 165 14.09 4.98 5.53
CA GLU A 165 15.15 5.92 5.90
C GLU A 165 16.19 6.07 4.79
N TRP A 166 16.63 4.95 4.20
CA TRP A 166 17.48 4.98 3.01
C TRP A 166 16.85 5.79 1.87
N GLN A 167 15.55 5.61 1.61
CA GLN A 167 14.83 6.34 0.57
C GLN A 167 14.87 7.85 0.81
N LYS A 168 14.61 8.31 2.04
CA LYS A 168 14.70 9.73 2.39
C LYS A 168 16.11 10.29 2.17
N ILE A 169 17.14 9.54 2.54
CA ILE A 169 18.54 9.95 2.34
C ILE A 169 18.83 10.13 0.84
N VAL A 170 18.35 9.20 0.01
CA VAL A 170 18.51 9.27 -1.45
C VAL A 170 17.75 10.46 -2.04
N GLU A 171 16.50 10.68 -1.64
CA GLU A 171 15.68 11.82 -2.08
C GLU A 171 16.35 13.17 -1.74
N GLN A 172 16.81 13.33 -0.50
CA GLN A 172 17.55 14.51 -0.07
C GLN A 172 18.85 14.71 -0.87
N SER A 173 19.53 13.62 -1.20
CA SER A 173 20.75 13.67 -2.01
C SER A 173 20.44 14.14 -3.43
N ILE A 174 19.36 13.64 -4.04
CA ILE A 174 18.89 14.06 -5.37
C ILE A 174 18.50 15.54 -5.38
N ASP A 175 17.79 16.01 -4.36
CA ASP A 175 17.39 17.41 -4.22
C ASP A 175 18.61 18.33 -4.09
N ASN A 176 19.58 17.92 -3.28
CA ASN A 176 20.84 18.64 -3.10
C ASN A 176 21.64 18.72 -4.42
N ILE A 177 21.74 17.61 -5.14
CA ILE A 177 22.40 17.57 -6.46
C ILE A 177 21.66 18.48 -7.44
N SER A 178 20.33 18.43 -7.47
CA SER A 178 19.49 19.26 -8.35
C SER A 178 19.64 20.75 -8.03
N ALA A 179 19.72 21.12 -6.75
CA ALA A 179 19.99 22.49 -6.32
C ALA A 179 21.38 22.97 -6.76
N GLN A 180 22.41 22.13 -6.62
CA GLN A 180 23.77 22.44 -7.09
C GLN A 180 23.83 22.61 -8.61
N PHE A 181 23.16 21.75 -9.38
CA PHE A 181 23.07 21.90 -10.83
C PHE A 181 22.36 23.20 -11.24
N ASN A 182 21.29 23.56 -10.53
CA ASN A 182 20.58 24.81 -10.79
C ASN A 182 21.44 26.04 -10.47
N ASP A 183 22.24 26.00 -9.41
CA ASP A 183 23.16 27.07 -9.07
C ASP A 183 24.30 27.20 -10.10
N LEU A 184 24.88 26.06 -10.51
CA LEU A 184 25.86 26.03 -11.61
C LEU A 184 25.27 26.57 -12.91
N ARG A 185 24.04 26.20 -13.25
CA ARG A 185 23.35 26.71 -14.45
C ARG A 185 23.11 28.21 -14.38
N LYS A 186 22.75 28.76 -13.22
CA LYS A 186 22.64 30.22 -13.03
C LYS A 186 24.00 30.90 -13.14
N LYS A 187 25.03 30.29 -12.55
CA LYS A 187 26.40 30.82 -12.53
C LYS A 187 27.06 30.79 -13.90
N TYR A 188 26.75 29.83 -14.76
CA TYR A 188 27.38 29.69 -16.08
C TYR A 188 26.42 29.89 -17.26
N GLY A 189 25.14 30.21 -17.02
CA GLY A 189 24.13 30.41 -18.06
C GLY A 189 24.37 31.60 -19.00
N TYR A 190 25.32 32.49 -18.67
CA TYR A 190 25.81 33.53 -19.59
C TYR A 190 26.72 32.97 -20.70
N LEU A 191 27.24 31.75 -20.54
CA LEU A 191 28.08 31.08 -21.57
C LEU A 191 27.22 30.43 -22.67
N ASP A 192 25.95 30.14 -22.42
CA ASP A 192 25.01 29.62 -23.44
C ASP A 192 24.55 30.70 -24.44
N SER A 193 24.89 31.98 -24.18
CA SER A 193 24.52 33.14 -25.02
C SER A 193 25.69 33.76 -25.79
N LEU A 194 26.85 33.11 -25.83
CA LEU A 194 28.02 33.46 -26.65
C LEU A 194 28.14 32.53 -27.86
#